data_AF-A0A0M8QVP8-F1
#
_entry.id   AF-A0A0M8QVP8-F1
#
_cell.length_a   1.000
_cell.length_b   1.000
_cell.length_c   1.000
_cell.angle_alpha   90.00
_cell.angle_beta   90.00
_cell.angle_gamma   90.00
#
_symmetry.space_group_name_H-M   'P 1'
#
loop_
_entity.id
_entity.type
_entity.pdbx_description
1 polymer ?
#
loop_
_entity_poly.entity_id
_entity_poly.type
_entity_poly.pdbx_seq_one_letter_code
_entity_poly.pdbx_strand_id
1 'polypeptide(L)'
;LGEAWAHGADVDWDAFYQGARPHRVDLPTYPFQRQHYWPRFADSAGDVTSAGLESPDHPLLGASVELAGGDGLVATARWSLRSQPWLADHAVSGTVLVPGTALVESVIRAGDVLGVGSVDELTLQAPVVLQERGEVQVQIGIGDADDSGRRPVTVHTRTTSPDGDTEDLWTLRAQGTLTEPGAPAVARPEDFTAWPPPGATALAADGFYDLLAGRGYEYGPVFQGVRATWRRGDDVFAEVVLPDQVRGDAARFGIHPALLDAALHAAALHAAGLAPGGDDRTVVPFAWSGVSLYATGATALRVRISPAGEDTVTVHLTDPSGAPVAVIDSLAVREVAAETLDPTARAARDWLFHLDWTPLTPAAPADATGWAVLGAPHTPVTAPDGTSLPVLADLTALD
;
A
#
# COMPACT_ATOMS: atom_id res chain seq x y z
N LEU A 1 -12.88 68.14 -30.21
CA LEU A 1 -13.22 67.80 -28.81
C LEU A 1 -13.00 66.33 -28.52
N GLY A 2 -13.72 65.40 -29.17
CA GLY A 2 -13.50 63.95 -28.98
C GLY A 2 -12.06 63.50 -29.27
N GLU A 3 -11.43 64.01 -30.33
CA GLU A 3 -10.04 63.71 -30.66
C GLU A 3 -9.05 64.23 -29.60
N ALA A 4 -9.25 65.45 -29.07
CA ALA A 4 -8.40 66.01 -28.02
C ALA A 4 -8.55 65.22 -26.70
N TRP A 5 -9.78 64.86 -26.31
CA TRP A 5 -10.06 64.03 -25.13
C TRP A 5 -9.44 62.62 -25.25
N ALA A 6 -9.54 61.99 -26.43
CA ALA A 6 -8.92 60.70 -26.69
C ALA A 6 -7.39 60.73 -26.60
N HIS A 7 -6.78 61.89 -26.83
CA HIS A 7 -5.34 62.13 -26.65
C HIS A 7 -4.98 62.67 -25.24
N GLY A 8 -5.92 62.64 -24.29
CA GLY A 8 -5.69 62.97 -22.88
C GLY A 8 -5.76 64.47 -22.54
N ALA A 9 -6.27 65.31 -23.43
CA ALA A 9 -6.53 66.71 -23.10
C ALA A 9 -7.69 66.83 -22.10
N ASP A 10 -7.53 67.67 -21.09
CA ASP A 10 -8.60 67.98 -20.15
C ASP A 10 -9.67 68.83 -20.84
N VAL A 11 -10.93 68.39 -20.77
CA VAL A 11 -12.06 69.04 -21.43
C VAL A 11 -13.04 69.49 -20.37
N ASP A 12 -13.28 70.80 -20.30
CA ASP A 12 -14.33 71.37 -19.47
C ASP A 12 -15.71 71.07 -20.08
N TRP A 13 -16.29 69.96 -19.64
CA TRP A 13 -17.63 69.54 -20.07
C TRP A 13 -18.74 70.44 -19.49
N ASP A 14 -18.51 71.13 -18.38
CA ASP A 14 -19.50 72.01 -17.76
C ASP A 14 -19.72 73.28 -18.58
N ALA A 15 -18.65 73.83 -19.18
CA ALA A 15 -18.74 74.92 -20.14
C ALA A 15 -19.57 74.54 -21.39
N PHE A 16 -19.53 73.28 -21.80
CA PHE A 16 -20.25 72.79 -22.98
C PHE A 16 -21.77 72.71 -22.77
N TYR A 17 -22.23 72.49 -21.54
CA TYR A 17 -23.65 72.36 -21.20
C TYR A 17 -24.31 73.66 -20.69
N GLN A 18 -23.64 74.82 -20.79
CA GLN A 18 -24.21 76.09 -20.33
C GLN A 18 -25.55 76.39 -21.02
N GLY A 19 -26.60 76.61 -20.22
CA GLY A 19 -27.97 76.85 -20.70
C GLY A 19 -28.81 75.58 -20.92
N ALA A 20 -28.20 74.39 -20.82
CA ALA A 20 -28.90 73.10 -20.83
C ALA A 20 -28.91 72.46 -19.44
N ARG A 21 -29.88 71.57 -19.17
CA ARG A 21 -29.93 70.75 -17.95
C ARG A 21 -29.81 69.26 -18.32
N PRO A 22 -28.60 68.73 -18.52
CA PRO A 22 -28.43 67.31 -18.77
C PRO A 22 -28.82 66.50 -17.53
N HIS A 23 -29.33 65.29 -17.74
CA HIS A 23 -29.57 64.32 -16.68
C HIS A 23 -28.66 63.10 -16.90
N ARG A 24 -28.21 62.47 -15.81
CA ARG A 24 -27.43 61.23 -15.90
C ARG A 24 -28.35 60.10 -16.35
N VAL A 25 -27.86 59.30 -17.28
CA VAL A 25 -28.51 58.09 -17.76
C VAL A 25 -27.67 56.89 -17.39
N ASP A 26 -28.31 55.74 -17.15
CA ASP A 26 -27.59 54.50 -16.93
C ASP A 26 -26.92 54.05 -18.23
N LEU A 27 -25.60 53.86 -18.17
CA LEU A 27 -24.80 53.32 -19.25
C LEU A 27 -24.41 51.88 -18.92
N PRO A 28 -24.13 51.05 -19.93
CA PRO A 28 -23.54 49.73 -19.71
C PRO A 28 -22.32 49.83 -18.80
N THR A 29 -22.17 48.86 -17.90
CA THR A 29 -21.03 48.82 -16.99
C THR A 29 -19.72 48.66 -17.78
N TYR A 30 -18.63 49.17 -17.20
CA TYR A 30 -17.30 49.04 -17.81
C TYR A 30 -16.98 47.55 -18.07
N PRO A 31 -16.59 47.17 -19.30
CA PRO A 31 -16.29 45.79 -19.63
C PRO A 31 -14.91 45.42 -19.06
N PHE A 32 -14.87 45.10 -17.77
CA PHE A 32 -13.66 44.60 -17.11
C PHE A 32 -13.09 43.40 -17.89
N GLN A 33 -11.77 43.36 -18.02
CA GLN A 33 -11.07 42.23 -18.63
C GLN A 33 -11.31 40.98 -17.79
N ARG A 34 -12.01 39.99 -18.35
CA ARG A 34 -12.42 38.76 -17.64
C ARG A 34 -11.27 37.75 -17.58
N GLN A 35 -10.23 38.07 -16.84
CA GLN A 35 -9.15 37.13 -16.54
C GLN A 35 -9.45 36.39 -15.23
N HIS A 36 -9.30 35.07 -15.27
CA HIS A 36 -9.54 34.21 -14.12
C HIS A 36 -8.31 34.25 -13.20
N TYR A 37 -8.41 35.03 -12.13
CA TYR A 37 -7.41 35.10 -11.07
C TYR A 37 -7.91 34.32 -9.86
N TRP A 38 -7.54 33.04 -9.80
CA TRP A 38 -7.81 32.16 -8.66
C TRP A 38 -6.47 31.63 -8.13
N PRO A 39 -6.23 31.64 -6.80
CA PRO A 39 -5.03 31.03 -6.25
C PRO A 39 -5.05 29.53 -6.58
N ARG A 40 -4.05 29.09 -7.35
CA ARG A 40 -3.72 27.67 -7.46
C ARG A 40 -2.71 27.40 -6.35
N PHE A 41 -3.16 26.81 -5.25
CA PHE A 41 -2.24 26.18 -4.32
C PHE A 41 -1.66 24.99 -5.08
N ALA A 42 -0.39 25.09 -5.48
CA ALA A 42 0.36 23.86 -5.70
C ALA A 42 0.43 23.19 -4.33
N ASP A 43 -0.02 21.95 -4.21
CA ASP A 43 0.28 21.09 -3.07
C ASP A 43 1.78 20.72 -3.08
N SER A 44 2.67 21.70 -3.27
CA SER A 44 4.05 21.54 -2.86
C SER A 44 4.01 21.50 -1.34
N ALA A 45 4.40 20.37 -0.76
CA ALA A 45 4.77 20.31 0.65
C ALA A 45 5.54 21.61 0.96
N GLY A 46 5.03 22.42 1.89
CA GLY A 46 5.76 23.61 2.32
C GLY A 46 7.18 23.18 2.69
N ASP A 47 8.18 24.03 2.44
CA ASP A 47 9.58 23.68 2.68
C ASP A 47 9.79 23.18 4.13
N VAL A 48 9.78 21.86 4.29
CA VAL A 48 9.79 21.19 5.59
C VAL A 48 11.15 21.35 6.28
N THR A 49 12.17 21.78 5.54
CA THR A 49 13.50 22.07 6.07
C THR A 49 13.50 23.22 7.07
N SER A 50 12.57 24.17 6.93
CA SER A 50 12.37 25.24 7.92
C SER A 50 11.93 24.74 9.29
N ALA A 51 11.34 23.54 9.36
CA ALA A 51 10.97 22.85 10.60
C ALA A 51 12.04 21.86 11.07
N GLY A 52 13.20 21.80 10.40
CA GLY A 52 14.28 20.86 10.70
C GLY A 52 14.00 19.42 10.22
N LEU A 53 13.07 19.25 9.27
CA LEU A 53 12.75 17.96 8.65
C LEU A 53 13.37 17.86 7.26
N GLU A 54 13.59 16.65 6.79
CA GLU A 54 14.05 16.38 5.43
C GLU A 54 12.88 15.99 4.53
N SER A 55 13.00 16.23 3.22
CA SER A 55 12.03 15.73 2.24
C SER A 55 12.54 14.43 1.64
N PRO A 56 11.79 13.31 1.74
CA PRO A 56 12.18 12.06 1.08
C PRO A 56 12.05 12.08 -0.45
N ASP A 57 11.76 13.22 -1.08
CA ASP A 57 11.55 13.36 -2.54
C ASP A 57 10.60 12.32 -3.15
N HIS A 58 9.54 11.93 -2.42
CA HIS A 58 8.68 10.79 -2.78
C HIS A 58 7.18 11.15 -2.76
N PRO A 59 6.36 10.73 -3.75
CA PRO A 59 4.95 11.14 -3.83
C PRO A 59 4.06 10.67 -2.67
N LEU A 60 4.48 9.61 -1.96
CA LEU A 60 3.77 9.08 -0.79
C LEU A 60 4.42 9.44 0.55
N LEU A 61 5.52 10.21 0.58
CA LEU A 61 6.17 10.66 1.81
C LEU A 61 6.43 12.17 1.77
N GLY A 62 5.95 12.89 2.77
CA GLY A 62 6.07 14.35 2.82
C GLY A 62 7.34 14.83 3.53
N ALA A 63 7.69 14.20 4.66
CA ALA A 63 8.82 14.60 5.48
C ALA A 63 9.42 13.41 6.25
N SER A 64 10.69 13.49 6.61
CA SER A 64 11.38 12.55 7.49
C SER A 64 12.27 13.25 8.51
N VAL A 65 12.55 12.55 9.62
CA VAL A 65 13.48 13.00 10.66
C VAL A 65 14.19 11.80 11.27
N GLU A 66 15.51 11.87 11.34
CA GLU A 66 16.34 10.93 12.11
C GLU A 66 16.24 11.25 13.61
N LEU A 67 16.09 10.22 14.43
CA LEU A 67 15.88 10.38 15.86
C LEU A 67 17.23 10.55 16.58
N ALA A 68 17.52 11.74 17.08
CA ALA A 68 18.80 12.03 17.77
C ALA A 68 19.10 11.17 19.02
N GLY A 69 18.11 10.45 19.56
CA GLY A 69 18.26 9.53 20.70
C GLY A 69 18.65 8.10 20.32
N GLY A 70 18.76 7.78 19.04
CA GLY A 70 19.12 6.47 18.49
C GLY A 70 19.53 6.58 17.03
N ASP A 71 19.46 5.47 16.29
CA ASP A 71 19.74 5.43 14.86
C ASP A 71 18.44 5.19 14.04
N GLY A 72 17.30 5.55 14.63
CA GLY A 72 15.97 5.38 14.03
C GLY A 72 15.52 6.55 13.16
N LEU A 73 14.46 6.33 12.39
CA LEU A 73 13.85 7.33 11.50
C LEU A 73 12.34 7.37 11.72
N VAL A 74 11.75 8.55 11.64
CA VAL A 74 10.31 8.71 11.43
C VAL A 74 10.06 9.45 10.13
N ALA A 75 9.35 8.80 9.20
CA ALA A 75 8.82 9.43 7.99
C ALA A 75 7.30 9.65 8.13
N THR A 76 6.79 10.73 7.54
CA THR A 76 5.40 11.14 7.66
C THR A 76 4.80 11.53 6.32
N ALA A 77 3.49 11.30 6.18
CA ALA A 77 2.76 11.66 4.97
C ALA A 77 1.29 11.98 5.25
N ARG A 78 0.62 12.51 4.23
CA ARG A 78 -0.83 12.59 4.15
C ARG A 78 -1.28 11.98 2.84
N TRP A 79 -2.21 11.02 2.93
CA TRP A 79 -2.81 10.37 1.78
C TRP A 79 -4.28 10.76 1.66
N SER A 80 -4.68 11.14 0.45
CA SER A 80 -6.06 11.48 0.14
C SER A 80 -6.30 11.33 -1.36
N LEU A 81 -7.55 11.19 -1.76
CA LEU A 81 -7.91 11.17 -3.19
C LEU A 81 -7.68 12.53 -3.88
N ARG A 82 -7.49 13.61 -3.10
CA ARG A 82 -7.12 14.93 -3.64
C ARG A 82 -5.64 14.98 -4.02
N SER A 83 -4.77 14.52 -3.13
CA SER A 83 -3.31 14.55 -3.32
C SER A 83 -2.80 13.39 -4.17
N GLN A 84 -3.45 12.23 -4.13
CA GLN A 84 -3.15 11.07 -4.95
C GLN A 84 -4.43 10.55 -5.65
N PRO A 85 -4.90 11.23 -6.71
CA PRO A 85 -6.17 10.87 -7.38
C PRO A 85 -6.19 9.45 -7.93
N TRP A 86 -5.04 8.90 -8.31
CA TRP A 86 -4.92 7.55 -8.83
C TRP A 86 -5.28 6.46 -7.82
N LEU A 87 -5.25 6.75 -6.51
CA LEU A 87 -5.68 5.79 -5.49
C LEU A 87 -7.18 5.47 -5.57
N ALA A 88 -7.98 6.35 -6.19
CA ALA A 88 -9.41 6.09 -6.40
C ALA A 88 -9.68 4.88 -7.30
N ASP A 89 -8.70 4.50 -8.14
CA ASP A 89 -8.79 3.36 -9.04
C ASP A 89 -8.48 2.02 -8.36
N HIS A 90 -8.22 1.99 -7.04
CA HIS A 90 -8.03 0.74 -6.30
C HIS A 90 -9.16 0.55 -5.29
N ALA A 91 -10.27 0.00 -5.76
CA ALA A 91 -11.43 -0.33 -4.95
C ALA A 91 -11.63 -1.84 -4.84
N VAL A 92 -12.01 -2.29 -3.64
CA VAL A 92 -12.38 -3.68 -3.35
C VAL A 92 -13.72 -3.67 -2.62
N SER A 93 -14.71 -4.36 -3.17
CA SER A 93 -16.09 -4.43 -2.70
C SER A 93 -16.67 -3.05 -2.43
N GLY A 94 -16.59 -2.15 -3.42
CA GLY A 94 -17.03 -0.75 -3.35
C GLY A 94 -16.22 0.16 -2.43
N THR A 95 -15.14 -0.31 -1.80
CA THR A 95 -14.35 0.47 -0.83
C THR A 95 -12.98 0.81 -1.41
N VAL A 96 -12.62 2.10 -1.43
CA VAL A 96 -11.29 2.54 -1.89
C VAL A 96 -10.24 2.22 -0.84
N LEU A 97 -9.28 1.38 -1.22
CA LEU A 97 -8.20 0.92 -0.36
C LEU A 97 -6.86 1.42 -0.90
N VAL A 98 -5.98 1.84 0.00
CA VAL A 98 -4.56 1.98 -0.35
C VAL A 98 -4.02 0.57 -0.61
N PRO A 99 -3.46 0.28 -1.81
CA PRO A 99 -2.95 -1.05 -2.11
C PRO A 99 -1.77 -1.40 -1.20
N GLY A 100 -1.61 -2.68 -0.88
CA GLY A 100 -0.46 -3.15 -0.08
C GLY A 100 0.88 -2.76 -0.69
N THR A 101 0.95 -2.67 -2.02
CA THR A 101 2.13 -2.22 -2.77
C THR A 101 2.52 -0.77 -2.48
N ALA A 102 1.57 0.11 -2.15
CA ALA A 102 1.88 1.49 -1.76
C ALA A 102 2.48 1.55 -0.34
N LEU A 103 2.07 0.64 0.55
CA LEU A 103 2.71 0.49 1.87
C LEU A 103 4.14 -0.03 1.72
N VAL A 104 4.34 -1.08 0.91
CA VAL A 104 5.68 -1.65 0.62
C VAL A 104 6.61 -0.60 0.02
N GLU A 105 6.17 0.11 -1.03
CA GLU A 105 6.94 1.18 -1.67
C GLU A 105 7.31 2.30 -0.68
N SER A 106 6.37 2.72 0.16
CA SER A 106 6.62 3.78 1.16
C SER A 106 7.60 3.32 2.24
N VAL A 107 7.53 2.05 2.65
CA VAL A 107 8.43 1.44 3.63
C VAL A 107 9.85 1.32 3.05
N ILE A 108 9.99 0.84 1.81
CA ILE A 108 11.27 0.76 1.10
C ILE A 108 11.90 2.16 1.02
N ARG A 109 11.14 3.16 0.57
CA ARG A 109 11.66 4.52 0.46
C ARG A 109 12.08 5.12 1.80
N ALA A 110 11.34 4.85 2.87
CA ALA A 110 11.76 5.27 4.22
C ALA A 110 13.05 4.54 4.65
N GLY A 111 13.17 3.25 4.34
CA GLY A 111 14.38 2.46 4.59
C GLY A 111 15.61 2.94 3.80
N ASP A 112 15.42 3.38 2.56
CA ASP A 112 16.48 3.91 1.69
C ASP A 112 17.19 5.12 2.30
N VAL A 113 16.49 5.95 3.08
CA VAL A 113 17.10 7.09 3.81
C VAL A 113 18.21 6.60 4.75
N LEU A 114 18.02 5.44 5.36
CA LEU A 114 18.97 4.79 6.26
C LEU A 114 19.84 3.72 5.57
N GLY A 115 19.71 3.53 4.25
CA GLY A 115 20.41 2.48 3.51
C GLY A 115 19.91 1.04 3.76
N VAL A 116 18.76 0.87 4.40
CA VAL A 116 18.12 -0.43 4.69
C VAL A 116 16.80 -0.62 3.92
N GLY A 117 16.84 -0.34 2.61
CA GLY A 117 15.67 -0.36 1.73
C GLY A 117 15.15 -1.75 1.33
N SER A 118 15.62 -2.84 1.92
CA SER A 118 15.10 -4.19 1.63
C SER A 118 14.16 -4.64 2.73
N VAL A 119 13.01 -5.21 2.36
CA VAL A 119 12.03 -5.74 3.32
C VAL A 119 12.34 -7.21 3.55
N ASP A 120 12.75 -7.56 4.77
CA ASP A 120 12.89 -8.96 5.17
C ASP A 120 11.52 -9.58 5.43
N GLU A 121 10.68 -8.87 6.19
CA GLU A 121 9.28 -9.23 6.41
C GLU A 121 8.43 -7.97 6.57
N LEU A 122 7.21 -7.96 6.05
CA LEU A 122 6.18 -6.95 6.34
C LEU A 122 4.80 -7.60 6.38
N THR A 123 4.15 -7.54 7.54
CA THR A 123 2.77 -8.02 7.72
C THR A 123 1.80 -6.85 7.75
N LEU A 124 0.75 -6.91 6.92
CA LEU A 124 -0.33 -5.94 6.84
C LEU A 124 -1.47 -6.36 7.79
N GLN A 125 -1.67 -5.59 8.86
CA GLN A 125 -2.65 -5.92 9.90
C GLN A 125 -4.07 -5.56 9.51
N ALA A 126 -4.25 -4.38 8.91
CA ALA A 126 -5.56 -3.88 8.51
C ALA A 126 -5.44 -2.99 7.25
N PRO A 127 -6.41 -3.08 6.31
CA PRO A 127 -6.44 -2.19 5.15
C PRO A 127 -6.51 -0.72 5.55
N VAL A 128 -5.89 0.14 4.75
CA VAL A 128 -6.03 1.60 4.88
C VAL A 128 -7.12 2.04 3.91
N VAL A 129 -8.24 2.51 4.46
CA VAL A 129 -9.39 2.97 3.68
C VAL A 129 -9.27 4.47 3.43
N LEU A 130 -9.53 4.90 2.20
CA LEU A 130 -9.63 6.32 1.85
C LEU A 130 -11.08 6.72 1.65
N GLN A 131 -11.49 7.78 2.31
CA GLN A 131 -12.80 8.39 2.12
C GLN A 131 -12.77 9.36 0.93
N GLU A 132 -13.93 9.57 0.29
CA GLU A 132 -14.09 10.56 -0.78
C GLU A 132 -13.66 11.96 -0.33
N ARG A 133 -13.94 12.29 0.93
CA ARG A 133 -13.55 13.54 1.60
C ARG A 133 -12.86 13.19 2.91
N GLY A 134 -11.62 13.64 3.05
CA GLY A 134 -10.80 13.37 4.22
C GLY A 134 -9.35 13.11 3.81
N GLU A 135 -8.51 12.93 4.81
CA GLU A 135 -7.11 12.58 4.62
C GLU A 135 -6.68 11.61 5.72
N VAL A 136 -5.75 10.73 5.36
CA VAL A 136 -5.12 9.80 6.28
C VAL A 136 -3.71 10.31 6.54
N GLN A 137 -3.43 10.65 7.79
CA GLN A 137 -2.06 10.90 8.24
C GLN A 137 -1.34 9.56 8.38
N VAL A 138 -0.08 9.52 7.96
CA VAL A 138 0.75 8.32 7.98
C VAL A 138 2.03 8.61 8.74
N GLN A 139 2.45 7.66 9.56
CA GLN A 139 3.77 7.62 10.19
C GLN A 139 4.42 6.27 9.92
N ILE A 140 5.64 6.30 9.38
CA ILE A 140 6.50 5.14 9.22
C ILE A 140 7.66 5.32 10.20
N GLY A 141 7.73 4.44 11.20
CA GLY A 141 8.81 4.43 12.18
C GLY A 141 9.76 3.27 11.92
N ILE A 142 11.05 3.57 11.76
CA ILE A 142 12.14 2.58 11.68
C ILE A 142 12.95 2.69 12.96
N GLY A 143 13.08 1.58 13.68
CA GLY A 143 13.82 1.51 14.93
C GLY A 143 15.32 1.30 14.74
N ASP A 144 16.00 1.19 15.89
CA ASP A 144 17.42 0.87 15.95
C ASP A 144 17.69 -0.54 15.36
N ALA A 145 18.89 -0.73 14.85
CA ALA A 145 19.33 -2.03 14.37
C ALA A 145 19.51 -3.00 15.54
N ASP A 146 19.10 -4.25 15.33
CA ASP A 146 19.49 -5.36 16.21
C ASP A 146 20.95 -5.80 15.95
N ASP A 147 21.41 -6.79 16.71
CA ASP A 147 22.79 -7.33 16.59
C ASP A 147 23.11 -7.91 15.20
N SER A 148 22.09 -8.19 14.39
CA SER A 148 22.22 -8.68 13.01
C SER A 148 22.13 -7.58 11.94
N GLY A 149 21.97 -6.32 12.35
CA GLY A 149 21.79 -5.18 11.45
C GLY A 149 20.35 -5.02 10.94
N ARG A 150 19.42 -5.85 11.41
CA ARG A 150 18.00 -5.79 11.02
C ARG A 150 17.29 -4.69 11.81
N ARG A 151 16.41 -3.93 11.15
CA ARG A 151 15.71 -2.79 11.77
C ARG A 151 14.20 -3.01 11.77
N PRO A 152 13.52 -2.93 12.94
CA PRO A 152 12.07 -3.05 12.97
C PRO A 152 11.43 -1.84 12.29
N VAL A 153 10.36 -2.07 11.54
CA VAL A 153 9.57 -1.01 10.89
C VAL A 153 8.10 -1.14 11.26
N THR A 154 7.43 -0.01 11.46
CA THR A 154 5.98 0.07 11.68
C THR A 154 5.36 1.17 10.84
N VAL A 155 4.16 0.93 10.34
CA VAL A 155 3.34 1.92 9.62
C VAL A 155 2.07 2.14 10.41
N HIS A 156 1.87 3.37 10.86
CA HIS A 156 0.67 3.80 11.56
C HIS A 156 -0.10 4.80 10.71
N THR A 157 -1.42 4.77 10.83
CA THR A 157 -2.29 5.76 10.21
C THR A 157 -3.26 6.35 11.19
N ARG A 158 -3.71 7.57 10.93
CA ARG A 158 -4.80 8.22 11.65
C ARG A 158 -5.66 9.00 10.69
N THR A 159 -6.97 8.81 10.74
CA THR A 159 -7.92 9.55 9.91
C THR A 159 -8.07 10.97 10.44
N THR A 160 -8.20 11.94 9.55
CA THR A 160 -8.58 13.32 9.91
C THR A 160 -9.92 13.63 9.25
N SER A 161 -10.86 14.17 10.05
CA SER A 161 -12.18 14.61 9.57
C SER A 161 -12.01 15.69 8.49
N PRO A 162 -12.96 15.83 7.54
CA PRO A 162 -12.98 16.94 6.58
C PRO A 162 -12.85 18.33 7.21
N ASP A 163 -13.30 18.50 8.46
CA ASP A 163 -13.23 19.76 9.21
C ASP A 163 -11.87 19.99 9.89
N GLY A 164 -10.92 19.07 9.72
CA GLY A 164 -9.55 19.14 10.28
C GLY A 164 -9.43 18.59 11.71
N ASP A 165 -10.55 18.26 12.35
CA ASP A 165 -10.56 17.65 13.68
C ASP A 165 -10.04 16.21 13.62
N THR A 166 -9.18 15.87 14.57
CA THR A 166 -8.57 14.55 14.69
C THR A 166 -9.07 13.89 15.97
N GLU A 167 -10.13 13.08 15.86
CA GLU A 167 -10.72 12.36 16.99
C GLU A 167 -10.17 10.93 17.14
N ASP A 168 -9.49 10.41 16.10
CA ASP A 168 -8.99 9.03 16.05
C ASP A 168 -7.63 8.85 16.73
N LEU A 169 -7.42 7.69 17.37
CA LEU A 169 -6.10 7.22 17.78
C LEU A 169 -5.31 6.67 16.59
N TRP A 170 -3.98 6.68 16.69
CA TRP A 170 -3.13 6.01 15.70
C TRP A 170 -3.42 4.51 15.65
N THR A 171 -3.64 3.99 14.44
CA THR A 171 -3.85 2.56 14.19
C THR A 171 -2.62 1.98 13.50
N LEU A 172 -2.09 0.88 14.02
CA LEU A 172 -1.04 0.10 13.37
C LEU A 172 -1.60 -0.59 12.11
N ARG A 173 -0.95 -0.40 10.97
CA ARG A 173 -1.37 -0.90 9.66
C ARG A 173 -0.44 -1.95 9.11
N ALA A 174 0.85 -1.75 9.32
CA ALA A 174 1.86 -2.73 8.96
C ALA A 174 3.00 -2.74 9.97
N GLN A 175 3.62 -3.89 10.15
CA GLN A 175 4.84 -4.03 10.93
C GLN A 175 5.74 -5.08 10.31
N GLY A 176 7.05 -4.96 10.53
CA GLY A 176 8.00 -5.86 9.91
C GLY A 176 9.44 -5.51 10.24
N THR A 177 10.35 -5.98 9.38
CA THR A 177 11.78 -5.81 9.53
C THR A 177 12.43 -5.45 8.20
N LEU A 178 13.40 -4.53 8.26
CA LEU A 178 14.20 -4.07 7.13
C LEU A 178 15.65 -4.52 7.25
N THR A 179 16.29 -4.68 6.09
CA THR A 179 17.69 -5.08 5.93
C THR A 179 18.39 -4.24 4.85
N GLU A 180 19.71 -4.30 4.84
CA GLU A 180 20.50 -3.74 3.73
C GLU A 180 20.15 -4.45 2.41
N PRO A 181 20.00 -3.70 1.30
CA PRO A 181 19.77 -4.29 -0.01
C PRO A 181 20.89 -5.24 -0.44
N GLY A 182 20.51 -6.46 -0.85
CA GLY A 182 21.43 -7.40 -1.49
C GLY A 182 21.75 -7.05 -2.94
N ALA A 183 22.71 -7.76 -3.54
CA ALA A 183 23.01 -7.62 -4.96
C ALA A 183 21.80 -8.03 -5.83
N PRO A 184 21.56 -7.35 -6.98
CA PRO A 184 20.47 -7.71 -7.88
C PRO A 184 20.55 -9.17 -8.33
N ALA A 185 19.51 -9.93 -8.00
CA ALA A 185 19.42 -11.33 -8.39
C ALA A 185 17.96 -11.68 -8.71
N VAL A 186 17.76 -12.42 -9.80
CA VAL A 186 16.47 -13.02 -10.15
C VAL A 186 16.72 -14.49 -10.44
N ALA A 187 15.94 -15.38 -9.83
CA ALA A 187 16.05 -16.81 -10.08
C ALA A 187 15.57 -17.15 -11.50
N ARG A 188 16.27 -18.08 -12.17
CA ARG A 188 16.03 -18.48 -13.57
C ARG A 188 15.92 -17.26 -14.51
N PRO A 189 16.97 -16.43 -14.62
CA PRO A 189 16.95 -15.21 -15.45
C PRO A 189 16.73 -15.52 -16.94
N GLU A 190 17.06 -16.73 -17.39
CA GLU A 190 16.82 -17.21 -18.75
C GLU A 190 15.34 -17.11 -19.17
N ASP A 191 14.40 -17.20 -18.22
CA ASP A 191 12.96 -17.08 -18.45
C ASP A 191 12.54 -15.70 -18.96
N PHE A 192 13.38 -14.68 -18.76
CA PHE A 192 13.10 -13.29 -19.14
C PHE A 192 13.80 -12.85 -20.43
N THR A 193 14.66 -13.71 -21.00
CA THR A 193 15.48 -13.39 -22.17
C THR A 193 14.73 -13.52 -23.50
N ALA A 194 13.85 -14.52 -23.62
CA ALA A 194 12.97 -14.73 -24.77
C ALA A 194 11.52 -14.59 -24.32
N TRP A 195 10.72 -13.81 -25.04
CA TRP A 195 9.36 -13.46 -24.61
C TRP A 195 8.31 -13.56 -25.72
N PRO A 196 7.13 -14.17 -25.47
CA PRO A 196 6.77 -14.89 -24.25
C PRO A 196 7.68 -16.11 -24.01
N PRO A 197 7.80 -16.60 -22.76
CA PRO A 197 8.74 -17.68 -22.45
C PRO A 197 8.46 -18.91 -23.32
N PRO A 198 9.49 -19.52 -23.94
CA PRO A 198 9.31 -20.71 -24.76
C PRO A 198 8.58 -21.82 -23.99
N GLY A 199 7.60 -22.44 -24.65
CA GLY A 199 6.75 -23.48 -24.07
C GLY A 199 5.61 -22.97 -23.18
N ALA A 200 5.44 -21.65 -23.01
CA ALA A 200 4.29 -21.08 -22.32
C ALA A 200 3.06 -20.99 -23.25
N THR A 201 1.89 -21.30 -22.71
CA THR A 201 0.60 -21.19 -23.40
C THR A 201 -0.08 -19.88 -23.01
N ALA A 202 -0.56 -19.11 -23.99
CA ALA A 202 -1.28 -17.87 -23.71
C ALA A 202 -2.58 -18.15 -22.96
N LEU A 203 -2.86 -17.34 -21.94
CA LEU A 203 -4.15 -17.30 -21.27
C LEU A 203 -4.97 -16.16 -21.89
N ALA A 204 -6.27 -16.36 -22.05
CA ALA A 204 -7.15 -15.33 -22.59
C ALA A 204 -7.16 -14.13 -21.62
N ALA A 205 -6.67 -12.97 -22.07
CA ALA A 205 -6.71 -11.72 -21.32
C ALA A 205 -8.05 -10.99 -21.48
N ASP A 206 -8.86 -11.36 -22.48
CA ASP A 206 -10.17 -10.77 -22.72
C ASP A 206 -11.09 -11.00 -21.52
N GLY A 207 -11.63 -9.92 -20.98
CA GLY A 207 -12.49 -9.95 -19.79
C GLY A 207 -11.76 -10.25 -18.47
N PHE A 208 -10.42 -10.23 -18.43
CA PHE A 208 -9.66 -10.47 -17.21
C PHE A 208 -10.10 -9.55 -16.05
N TYR A 209 -10.18 -8.25 -16.33
CA TYR A 209 -10.62 -7.27 -15.32
C TYR A 209 -12.12 -7.33 -15.05
N ASP A 210 -12.95 -7.75 -16.01
CA ASP A 210 -14.38 -7.99 -15.78
C ASP A 210 -14.60 -9.18 -14.83
N LEU A 211 -13.79 -10.23 -14.95
CA LEU A 211 -13.79 -11.37 -14.03
C LEU A 211 -13.37 -10.98 -12.61
N LEU A 212 -12.36 -10.11 -12.49
CA LEU A 212 -11.93 -9.56 -11.20
C LEU A 212 -13.02 -8.67 -10.59
N ALA A 213 -13.66 -7.82 -11.38
CA ALA A 213 -14.78 -6.99 -10.94
C ALA A 213 -15.96 -7.84 -10.43
N GLY A 214 -16.24 -8.99 -11.09
CA GLY A 214 -17.23 -9.96 -10.63
C GLY A 214 -16.98 -10.54 -9.24
N ARG A 215 -15.75 -10.42 -8.71
CA ARG A 215 -15.31 -10.90 -7.38
C ARG A 215 -15.03 -9.77 -6.40
N GLY A 216 -15.53 -8.57 -6.72
CA GLY A 216 -15.38 -7.37 -5.90
C GLY A 216 -14.12 -6.55 -6.17
N TYR A 217 -13.21 -6.94 -7.07
CA TYR A 217 -12.06 -6.10 -7.40
C TYR A 217 -12.42 -5.06 -8.46
N GLU A 218 -12.81 -3.87 -8.00
CA GLU A 218 -13.25 -2.76 -8.83
C GLU A 218 -12.06 -1.88 -9.24
N TYR A 219 -11.08 -2.48 -9.91
CA TYR A 219 -9.89 -1.76 -10.36
C TYR A 219 -10.22 -0.80 -11.51
N GLY A 220 -9.90 0.48 -11.32
CA GLY A 220 -9.97 1.52 -12.33
C GLY A 220 -8.76 1.53 -13.27
N PRO A 221 -8.76 2.41 -14.29
CA PRO A 221 -7.79 2.39 -15.39
C PRO A 221 -6.31 2.42 -14.99
N VAL A 222 -5.96 3.08 -13.88
CA VAL A 222 -4.56 3.14 -13.40
C VAL A 222 -4.06 1.79 -12.90
N PHE A 223 -4.93 0.95 -12.34
CA PHE A 223 -4.58 -0.39 -11.84
C PHE A 223 -4.78 -1.49 -12.89
N GLN A 224 -5.36 -1.16 -14.04
CA GLN A 224 -5.55 -2.11 -15.14
C GLN A 224 -4.30 -2.24 -16.05
N GLY A 225 -3.17 -2.61 -15.46
CA GLY A 225 -1.86 -2.65 -16.12
C GLY A 225 -1.53 -3.93 -16.90
N VAL A 226 -2.23 -5.05 -16.67
CA VAL A 226 -1.95 -6.35 -17.30
C VAL A 226 -2.28 -6.32 -18.79
N ARG A 227 -1.32 -6.69 -19.64
CA ARG A 227 -1.45 -6.69 -21.11
C ARG A 227 -1.62 -8.07 -21.70
N ALA A 228 -0.89 -9.04 -21.18
CA ALA A 228 -0.94 -10.41 -21.64
C ALA A 228 -0.44 -11.33 -20.53
N THR A 229 -0.97 -12.55 -20.48
CA THR A 229 -0.59 -13.58 -19.52
C THR A 229 -0.37 -14.91 -20.20
N TRP A 230 0.56 -15.70 -19.66
CA TRP A 230 0.89 -17.03 -20.14
C TRP A 230 1.07 -18.00 -18.97
N ARG A 231 0.90 -19.29 -19.23
CA ARG A 231 1.13 -20.36 -18.26
C ARG A 231 2.14 -21.37 -18.79
N ARG A 232 3.08 -21.79 -17.94
CA ARG A 232 4.00 -22.90 -18.21
C ARG A 232 4.17 -23.75 -16.96
N GLY A 233 3.58 -24.94 -16.97
CA GLY A 233 3.45 -25.74 -15.74
C GLY A 233 2.59 -24.99 -14.72
N ASP A 234 3.14 -24.75 -13.54
CA ASP A 234 2.49 -24.00 -12.46
C ASP A 234 2.92 -22.52 -12.40
N ASP A 235 3.90 -22.12 -13.23
CA ASP A 235 4.32 -20.73 -13.34
C ASP A 235 3.33 -19.94 -14.22
N VAL A 236 2.98 -18.74 -13.77
CA VAL A 236 2.26 -17.72 -14.53
C VAL A 236 3.23 -16.61 -14.92
N PHE A 237 3.14 -16.17 -16.17
CA PHE A 237 3.93 -15.07 -16.70
C PHE A 237 3.00 -13.95 -17.13
N ALA A 238 3.43 -12.70 -16.95
CA ALA A 238 2.63 -11.54 -17.36
C ALA A 238 3.50 -10.43 -17.95
N GLU A 239 2.95 -9.74 -18.94
CA GLU A 239 3.40 -8.40 -19.34
C GLU A 239 2.50 -7.37 -18.69
N VAL A 240 3.12 -6.41 -17.99
CA VAL A 240 2.42 -5.36 -17.26
C VAL A 240 3.00 -4.02 -17.67
N VAL A 241 2.14 -3.05 -17.93
CA VAL A 241 2.55 -1.71 -18.35
C VAL A 241 1.83 -0.68 -17.50
N LEU A 242 2.60 0.26 -16.94
CA LEU A 242 2.07 1.38 -16.20
C LEU A 242 1.23 2.26 -17.16
N PRO A 243 -0.06 2.50 -16.85
CA PRO A 243 -0.93 3.32 -17.68
C PRO A 243 -0.39 4.75 -17.87
N ASP A 244 -0.69 5.35 -19.03
CA ASP A 244 -0.16 6.65 -19.45
C ASP A 244 -0.47 7.78 -18.47
N GLN A 245 -1.61 7.70 -17.79
CA GLN A 245 -2.13 8.69 -16.84
C GLN A 245 -1.14 8.99 -15.70
N VAL A 246 -0.38 7.99 -15.26
CA VAL A 246 0.57 8.08 -14.14
C VAL A 246 2.01 7.79 -14.56
N ARG A 247 2.25 7.50 -15.84
CA ARG A 247 3.59 7.17 -16.36
C ARG A 247 4.61 8.29 -16.14
N GLY A 248 4.18 9.56 -16.16
CA GLY A 248 5.04 10.71 -15.91
C GLY A 248 5.63 10.75 -14.49
N ASP A 249 4.96 10.14 -13.51
CA ASP A 249 5.43 10.10 -12.12
C ASP A 249 6.31 8.88 -11.83
N ALA A 250 6.46 7.94 -12.76
CA ALA A 250 7.14 6.66 -12.51
C ALA A 250 8.54 6.86 -11.87
N ALA A 251 9.34 7.79 -12.40
CA ALA A 251 10.70 8.06 -11.92
C ALA A 251 10.79 8.62 -10.50
N ARG A 252 9.66 9.04 -9.90
CA ARG A 252 9.58 9.52 -8.51
C ARG A 252 9.33 8.39 -7.51
N PHE A 253 9.06 7.19 -8.02
CA PHE A 253 8.93 5.97 -7.24
C PHE A 253 10.13 5.06 -7.49
N GLY A 254 10.48 4.27 -6.49
CA GLY A 254 11.23 3.04 -6.70
C GLY A 254 10.49 2.14 -7.68
N ILE A 255 9.28 1.72 -7.32
CA ILE A 255 8.33 1.12 -8.25
C ILE A 255 6.94 1.72 -8.05
N HIS A 256 6.32 2.19 -9.13
CA HIS A 256 4.99 2.79 -9.02
C HIS A 256 4.00 1.77 -8.43
N PRO A 257 3.27 2.07 -7.34
CA PRO A 257 2.43 1.08 -6.64
C PRO A 257 1.40 0.40 -7.55
N ALA A 258 0.78 1.14 -8.47
CA ALA A 258 -0.16 0.57 -9.44
C ALA A 258 0.49 -0.41 -10.45
N LEU A 259 1.77 -0.21 -10.80
CA LEU A 259 2.50 -1.14 -11.66
C LEU A 259 2.83 -2.43 -10.91
N LEU A 260 3.30 -2.31 -9.66
CA LEU A 260 3.56 -3.47 -8.81
C LEU A 260 2.25 -4.22 -8.51
N ASP A 261 1.16 -3.51 -8.22
CA ASP A 261 -0.13 -4.13 -7.90
C ASP A 261 -0.71 -4.90 -9.10
N ALA A 262 -0.66 -4.29 -10.29
CA ALA A 262 -1.06 -4.96 -11.52
C ALA A 262 -0.22 -6.22 -11.82
N ALA A 263 1.05 -6.25 -11.42
CA ALA A 263 1.87 -7.47 -11.49
C ALA A 263 1.35 -8.60 -10.60
N LEU A 264 0.72 -8.26 -9.48
CA LEU A 264 0.13 -9.22 -8.55
C LEU A 264 -1.27 -9.68 -8.98
N HIS A 265 -1.98 -8.94 -9.83
CA HIS A 265 -3.27 -9.39 -10.36
C HIS A 265 -3.15 -10.72 -11.12
N ALA A 266 -2.02 -10.95 -11.79
CA ALA A 266 -1.75 -12.22 -12.46
C ALA A 266 -1.65 -13.40 -11.45
N ALA A 267 -1.37 -13.15 -10.16
CA ALA A 267 -1.44 -14.18 -9.12
C ALA A 267 -2.87 -14.65 -8.83
N ALA A 268 -3.90 -13.83 -9.13
CA ALA A 268 -5.29 -14.24 -9.03
C ALA A 268 -5.62 -15.42 -9.98
N LEU A 269 -4.85 -15.60 -11.05
CA LEU A 269 -4.95 -16.77 -11.93
C LEU A 269 -4.48 -18.07 -11.23
N HIS A 270 -3.69 -17.95 -10.16
CA HIS A 270 -3.21 -19.04 -9.32
C HIS A 270 -4.06 -19.22 -8.04
N ALA A 271 -4.17 -18.16 -7.23
CA ALA A 271 -4.81 -18.19 -5.91
C ALA A 271 -6.36 -18.17 -5.97
N ALA A 272 -6.94 -17.50 -6.95
CA ALA A 272 -8.38 -17.24 -6.97
C ALA A 272 -9.17 -18.26 -7.79
N GLY A 273 -8.62 -19.44 -8.11
CA GLY A 273 -9.35 -20.46 -8.86
C GLY A 273 -10.14 -19.88 -10.04
N LEU A 274 -9.54 -18.98 -10.84
CA LEU A 274 -10.18 -18.41 -12.04
C LEU A 274 -10.47 -19.50 -13.10
N ALA A 275 -10.08 -20.75 -12.83
CA ALA A 275 -10.60 -21.93 -13.49
C ALA A 275 -12.09 -22.16 -13.13
N PRO A 276 -12.92 -22.67 -14.06
CA PRO A 276 -14.32 -22.99 -13.77
C PRO A 276 -14.45 -23.89 -12.52
N GLY A 277 -15.13 -23.41 -11.48
CA GLY A 277 -15.35 -24.13 -10.22
C GLY A 277 -14.47 -23.72 -9.02
N GLY A 278 -13.69 -22.64 -9.12
CA GLY A 278 -12.97 -22.07 -7.98
C GLY A 278 -13.87 -21.30 -7.00
N ASP A 279 -13.35 -21.11 -5.80
CA ASP A 279 -14.04 -20.45 -4.67
C ASP A 279 -14.18 -18.94 -4.91
N ASP A 280 -15.33 -18.36 -4.55
CA ASP A 280 -15.70 -16.95 -4.84
C ASP A 280 -15.05 -15.94 -3.87
N ARG A 281 -13.82 -16.24 -3.43
CA ARG A 281 -13.13 -15.53 -2.35
C ARG A 281 -12.42 -14.27 -2.87
N THR A 282 -12.63 -13.15 -2.19
CA THR A 282 -11.81 -11.93 -2.34
C THR A 282 -10.60 -12.03 -1.43
N VAL A 283 -9.39 -12.04 -1.99
CA VAL A 283 -8.12 -12.12 -1.28
C VAL A 283 -7.30 -10.86 -1.50
N VAL A 284 -6.55 -10.45 -0.48
CA VAL A 284 -5.64 -9.30 -0.55
C VAL A 284 -4.26 -9.68 -0.03
N PRO A 285 -3.19 -8.99 -0.46
CA PRO A 285 -1.87 -9.12 0.14
C PRO A 285 -1.92 -8.99 1.66
N PHE A 286 -1.31 -9.94 2.37
CA PHE A 286 -1.29 -9.97 3.84
C PHE A 286 0.13 -9.94 4.39
N ALA A 287 1.03 -10.79 3.91
CA ALA A 287 2.41 -10.83 4.38
C ALA A 287 3.39 -10.90 3.20
N TRP A 288 4.45 -10.10 3.30
CA TRP A 288 5.52 -9.98 2.32
C TRP A 288 6.81 -10.42 2.97
N SER A 289 7.61 -11.24 2.30
CA SER A 289 8.93 -11.61 2.77
C SER A 289 9.95 -11.54 1.63
N GLY A 290 11.15 -11.07 1.94
CA GLY A 290 12.23 -10.91 0.97
C GLY A 290 11.83 -10.02 -0.21
N VAL A 291 11.36 -8.80 0.06
CA VAL A 291 11.12 -7.81 -1.00
C VAL A 291 12.37 -6.98 -1.22
N SER A 292 12.95 -7.10 -2.41
CA SER A 292 14.10 -6.30 -2.83
C SER A 292 13.78 -5.59 -4.14
N LEU A 293 14.08 -4.29 -4.17
CA LEU A 293 13.96 -3.44 -5.34
C LEU A 293 15.36 -3.08 -5.86
N TYR A 294 15.59 -3.26 -7.16
CA TYR A 294 16.89 -3.10 -7.81
C TYR A 294 16.95 -1.96 -8.83
N ALA A 295 15.80 -1.46 -9.26
CA ALA A 295 15.68 -0.40 -10.25
C ALA A 295 14.59 0.59 -9.85
N THR A 296 14.75 1.86 -10.28
CA THR A 296 13.77 2.92 -10.06
C THR A 296 13.06 3.29 -11.36
N GLY A 297 11.84 3.78 -11.28
CA GLY A 297 11.16 4.37 -12.45
C GLY A 297 10.72 3.39 -13.54
N ALA A 298 10.58 2.10 -13.23
CA ALA A 298 10.07 1.12 -14.18
C ALA A 298 8.65 1.52 -14.67
N THR A 299 8.42 1.39 -15.98
CA THR A 299 7.12 1.70 -16.62
C THR A 299 6.49 0.48 -17.29
N ALA A 300 7.24 -0.62 -17.42
CA ALA A 300 6.79 -1.88 -17.94
C ALA A 300 7.57 -3.02 -17.26
N LEU A 301 6.90 -4.14 -17.07
CA LEU A 301 7.44 -5.31 -16.38
C LEU A 301 7.13 -6.59 -17.16
N ARG A 302 8.09 -7.50 -17.14
CA ARG A 302 7.88 -8.93 -17.35
C ARG A 302 7.90 -9.60 -15.99
N VAL A 303 6.84 -10.33 -15.69
CA VAL A 303 6.59 -10.92 -14.39
C VAL A 303 6.59 -12.43 -14.51
N ARG A 304 7.20 -13.12 -13.55
CA ARG A 304 6.96 -14.54 -13.28
C ARG A 304 6.42 -14.70 -11.87
N ILE A 305 5.34 -15.46 -11.75
CA ILE A 305 4.71 -15.83 -10.49
C ILE A 305 4.78 -17.35 -10.38
N SER A 306 5.34 -17.81 -9.26
CA SER A 306 5.53 -19.22 -8.97
C SER A 306 4.80 -19.58 -7.67
N PRO A 307 4.17 -20.76 -7.55
CA PRO A 307 3.56 -21.20 -6.31
C PRO A 307 4.61 -21.41 -5.22
N ALA A 308 4.31 -21.00 -3.99
CA ALA A 308 5.16 -21.22 -2.81
C ALA A 308 4.38 -21.78 -1.60
N GLY A 309 3.09 -22.08 -1.75
CA GLY A 309 2.18 -22.59 -0.72
C GLY A 309 0.73 -22.52 -1.20
N GLU A 310 -0.24 -22.89 -0.34
CA GLU A 310 -1.67 -22.86 -0.68
C GLU A 310 -2.17 -21.45 -1.02
N ASP A 311 -1.77 -20.45 -0.23
CA ASP A 311 -2.11 -19.03 -0.41
C ASP A 311 -0.85 -18.16 -0.52
N THR A 312 0.24 -18.72 -1.04
CA THR A 312 1.56 -18.06 -1.10
C THR A 312 2.19 -18.19 -2.48
N VAL A 313 2.76 -17.10 -2.98
CA VAL A 313 3.47 -17.05 -4.27
C VAL A 313 4.83 -16.37 -4.14
N THR A 314 5.78 -16.73 -5.00
CA THR A 314 7.01 -15.99 -5.26
C THR A 314 6.84 -15.18 -6.53
N VAL A 315 7.34 -13.94 -6.54
CA VAL A 315 7.21 -13.02 -7.68
C VAL A 315 8.57 -12.48 -8.09
N HIS A 316 8.89 -12.60 -9.38
CA HIS A 316 10.08 -11.99 -9.96
C HIS A 316 9.69 -11.02 -11.06
N LEU A 317 10.27 -9.83 -11.03
CA LEU A 317 9.94 -8.74 -11.93
C LEU A 317 11.21 -8.25 -12.63
N THR A 318 11.17 -8.20 -13.96
CA THR A 318 12.22 -7.63 -14.79
C THR A 318 11.64 -6.56 -15.70
N ASP A 319 12.49 -5.68 -16.23
CA ASP A 319 12.09 -4.77 -17.30
C ASP A 319 11.96 -5.54 -18.65
N PRO A 320 11.49 -4.89 -19.73
CA PRO A 320 11.38 -5.56 -21.04
C PRO A 320 12.71 -6.02 -21.66
N SER A 321 13.86 -5.55 -21.15
CA SER A 321 15.19 -6.00 -21.55
C SER A 321 15.65 -7.25 -20.79
N GLY A 322 14.95 -7.62 -19.71
CA GLY A 322 15.29 -8.71 -18.81
C GLY A 322 16.17 -8.27 -17.62
N ALA A 323 16.38 -6.97 -17.42
CA ALA A 323 17.12 -6.47 -16.26
C ALA A 323 16.25 -6.62 -14.99
N PRO A 324 16.80 -7.10 -13.86
CA PRO A 324 16.09 -7.19 -12.60
C PRO A 324 15.49 -5.84 -12.16
N VAL A 325 14.19 -5.84 -11.84
CA VAL A 325 13.52 -4.68 -11.24
C VAL A 325 13.24 -4.96 -9.77
N ALA A 326 12.58 -6.07 -9.46
CA ALA A 326 12.28 -6.43 -8.08
C ALA A 326 12.09 -7.95 -7.92
N VAL A 327 12.22 -8.42 -6.69
CA VAL A 327 11.87 -9.77 -6.26
C VAL A 327 11.02 -9.69 -5.00
N ILE A 328 10.07 -10.61 -4.89
CA ILE A 328 9.31 -10.90 -3.68
C ILE A 328 9.45 -12.41 -3.45
N ASP A 329 10.26 -12.80 -2.47
CA ASP A 329 10.53 -14.21 -2.20
C ASP A 329 9.26 -14.97 -1.79
N SER A 330 8.41 -14.31 -1.00
CA SER A 330 7.12 -14.85 -0.57
C SER A 330 6.08 -13.73 -0.41
N LEU A 331 4.92 -13.92 -1.02
CA LEU A 331 3.73 -13.10 -0.85
C LEU A 331 2.58 -14.02 -0.42
N ALA A 332 2.17 -13.91 0.83
CA ALA A 332 0.98 -14.57 1.34
C ALA A 332 -0.24 -13.67 1.18
N VAL A 333 -1.34 -14.23 0.70
CA VAL A 333 -2.63 -13.55 0.58
C VAL A 333 -3.60 -14.04 1.65
N ARG A 334 -4.58 -13.22 1.99
CA ARG A 334 -5.64 -13.58 2.93
C ARG A 334 -6.98 -13.14 2.41
N GLU A 335 -8.00 -13.97 2.64
CA GLU A 335 -9.38 -13.62 2.36
C GLU A 335 -9.86 -12.42 3.18
N VAL A 336 -10.65 -11.56 2.56
CA VAL A 336 -11.29 -10.42 3.20
C VAL A 336 -12.78 -10.43 2.85
N ALA A 337 -13.61 -10.52 3.87
CA ALA A 337 -15.05 -10.35 3.74
C ALA A 337 -15.41 -8.87 3.59
N ALA A 338 -16.35 -8.54 2.71
CA ALA A 338 -16.75 -7.17 2.38
C ALA A 338 -17.21 -6.37 3.62
N GLU A 339 -17.86 -7.03 4.59
CA GLU A 339 -18.33 -6.43 5.85
C GLU A 339 -17.19 -5.97 6.76
N THR A 340 -15.97 -6.45 6.51
CA THR A 340 -14.76 -6.04 7.24
C THR A 340 -14.18 -4.74 6.71
N LEU A 341 -14.52 -4.37 5.48
CA LEU A 341 -14.07 -3.16 4.80
C LEU A 341 -14.99 -1.96 5.06
N ASP A 342 -16.23 -2.19 5.51
CA ASP A 342 -17.19 -1.13 5.82
C ASP A 342 -16.69 -0.20 6.96
N PRO A 343 -16.42 1.08 6.67
CA PRO A 343 -15.95 2.05 7.66
C PRO A 343 -17.00 2.31 8.76
N THR A 344 -18.29 2.21 8.43
CA THR A 344 -19.39 2.47 9.37
C THR A 344 -19.55 1.35 10.39
N ALA A 345 -19.21 0.12 10.00
CA ALA A 345 -19.16 -1.02 10.90
C ALA A 345 -17.99 -0.90 11.91
N ARG A 346 -16.90 -0.19 11.56
CA ARG A 346 -15.72 -0.02 12.43
C ARG A 346 -16.01 0.83 13.66
N ALA A 347 -16.72 1.95 13.49
CA ALA A 347 -17.17 2.79 14.60
C ALA A 347 -18.06 2.01 15.61
N ALA A 348 -18.84 1.04 15.15
CA ALA A 348 -19.67 0.19 16.01
C ALA A 348 -18.88 -0.93 16.72
N ARG A 349 -17.71 -1.35 16.18
CA ARG A 349 -16.88 -2.44 16.73
C ARG A 349 -15.96 -1.99 17.86
N ASP A 350 -15.60 -0.70 17.93
CA ASP A 350 -14.59 -0.20 18.87
C ASP A 350 -15.07 -0.01 20.31
N TRP A 351 -16.33 -0.36 20.62
CA TRP A 351 -16.92 -0.09 21.94
C TRP A 351 -17.22 -1.33 22.78
N LEU A 352 -17.19 -2.56 22.23
CA LEU A 352 -17.53 -3.78 22.97
C LEU A 352 -16.77 -5.02 22.46
N PHE A 353 -15.49 -5.15 22.81
CA PHE A 353 -14.74 -6.38 22.55
C PHE A 353 -15.06 -7.44 23.63
N HIS A 354 -15.17 -8.71 23.21
CA HIS A 354 -15.13 -9.85 24.12
C HIS A 354 -13.96 -10.75 23.72
N LEU A 355 -13.40 -11.44 24.71
CA LEU A 355 -12.28 -12.35 24.53
C LEU A 355 -12.81 -13.66 23.93
N ASP A 356 -12.44 -13.96 22.68
CA ASP A 356 -12.71 -15.24 22.03
C ASP A 356 -11.41 -16.04 21.94
N TRP A 357 -11.37 -17.18 22.63
CA TRP A 357 -10.21 -18.06 22.64
C TRP A 357 -10.37 -19.10 21.54
N THR A 358 -9.58 -18.98 20.48
CA THR A 358 -9.53 -19.99 19.42
C THR A 358 -8.82 -21.25 19.94
N PRO A 359 -9.50 -22.42 20.02
CA PRO A 359 -8.85 -23.65 20.41
C PRO A 359 -7.87 -24.08 19.33
N LEU A 360 -6.58 -24.12 19.64
CA LEU A 360 -5.60 -24.78 18.78
C LEU A 360 -5.84 -26.29 18.87
N THR A 361 -5.91 -26.98 17.74
CA THR A 361 -5.85 -28.44 17.73
C THR A 361 -4.39 -28.81 17.98
N PRO A 362 -4.02 -29.33 19.17
CA PRO A 362 -2.66 -29.77 19.39
C PRO A 362 -2.33 -30.88 18.38
N ALA A 363 -1.06 -30.97 17.98
CA ALA A 363 -0.56 -32.18 17.32
C ALA A 363 -1.03 -33.39 18.12
N ALA A 364 -1.43 -34.47 17.43
CA ALA A 364 -1.88 -35.69 18.09
C ALA A 364 -0.87 -36.01 19.22
N PRO A 365 -1.31 -36.07 20.49
CA PRO A 365 -0.39 -36.29 21.58
C PRO A 365 0.41 -37.56 21.26
N ALA A 366 1.73 -37.50 21.40
CA ALA A 366 2.53 -38.72 21.39
C ALA A 366 1.88 -39.68 22.39
N ASP A 367 1.74 -40.97 22.01
CA ASP A 367 1.13 -41.96 22.87
C ASP A 367 1.72 -41.85 24.27
N ALA A 368 0.88 -41.57 25.27
CA ALA A 368 1.32 -41.38 26.63
C ALA A 368 2.03 -42.67 27.09
N THR A 369 3.34 -42.60 27.31
CA THR A 369 4.16 -43.75 27.70
C THR A 369 4.01 -44.10 29.18
N GLY A 370 3.43 -43.21 29.99
CA GLY A 370 3.15 -43.41 31.41
C GLY A 370 2.58 -42.17 32.11
N TRP A 371 2.30 -42.32 33.40
CA TRP A 371 1.85 -41.25 34.28
C TRP A 371 2.83 -41.05 35.43
N ALA A 372 3.02 -39.81 35.88
CA ALA A 372 3.83 -39.45 37.04
C ALA A 372 3.10 -38.39 37.87
N VAL A 373 3.40 -38.32 39.17
CA VAL A 373 2.91 -37.27 40.06
C VAL A 373 3.95 -36.18 40.12
N LEU A 374 3.53 -34.95 39.84
CA LEU A 374 4.37 -33.76 40.00
C LEU A 374 4.23 -33.18 41.42
N GLY A 375 5.35 -32.89 42.07
CA GLY A 375 5.43 -32.35 43.43
C GLY A 375 5.63 -33.42 44.51
N ALA A 376 5.32 -33.08 45.77
CA ALA A 376 5.49 -33.96 46.92
C ALA A 376 4.13 -34.34 47.53
N PRO A 377 3.44 -35.38 47.02
CA PRO A 377 2.13 -35.75 47.52
C PRO A 377 2.23 -36.26 48.97
N HIS A 378 1.27 -35.88 49.81
CA HIS A 378 1.22 -36.34 51.20
C HIS A 378 0.88 -37.84 51.33
N THR A 379 0.27 -38.44 50.31
CA THR A 379 -0.02 -39.88 50.22
C THR A 379 0.39 -40.41 48.86
N PRO A 380 0.87 -41.66 48.76
CA PRO A 380 1.20 -42.27 47.47
C PRO A 380 -0.01 -42.26 46.54
N VAL A 381 0.17 -41.74 45.33
CA VAL A 381 -0.88 -41.78 44.29
C VAL A 381 -0.69 -43.05 43.48
N THR A 382 -1.78 -43.80 43.32
CA THR A 382 -1.81 -45.04 42.54
C THR A 382 -2.64 -44.82 41.28
N ALA A 383 -2.22 -45.46 40.19
CA ALA A 383 -3.01 -45.58 38.97
C ALA A 383 -4.28 -46.43 39.22
N PRO A 384 -5.29 -46.37 38.34
CA PRO A 384 -6.52 -47.16 38.46
C PRO A 384 -6.31 -48.68 38.53
N ASP A 385 -5.15 -49.17 38.06
CA ASP A 385 -4.73 -50.58 38.12
C ASP A 385 -3.99 -50.95 39.43
N GLY A 386 -3.84 -50.00 40.36
CA GLY A 386 -3.20 -50.18 41.66
C GLY A 386 -1.69 -49.95 41.68
N THR A 387 -1.08 -49.58 40.54
CA THR A 387 0.36 -49.34 40.45
C THR A 387 0.73 -47.98 41.05
N SER A 388 1.76 -47.90 41.89
CA SER A 388 2.23 -46.60 42.41
C SER A 388 2.87 -45.78 41.29
N LEU A 389 2.44 -44.53 41.15
CA LEU A 389 3.01 -43.63 40.16
C LEU A 389 4.36 -43.07 40.64
N PRO A 390 5.36 -42.92 39.77
CA PRO A 390 6.59 -42.22 40.10
C PRO A 390 6.29 -40.76 40.49
N VAL A 391 7.03 -40.26 41.49
CA VAL A 391 6.89 -38.88 41.98
C VAL A 391 8.10 -38.08 41.51
N LEU A 392 7.84 -36.99 40.79
CA LEU A 392 8.83 -36.05 40.30
C LEU A 392 8.68 -34.73 41.03
N ALA A 393 9.78 -34.14 41.50
CA ALA A 393 9.71 -32.90 42.28
C ALA A 393 9.21 -31.71 41.44
N ASP A 394 9.59 -31.66 40.16
CA ASP A 394 9.16 -30.66 39.18
C ASP A 394 9.31 -31.20 37.74
N LEU A 395 8.96 -30.38 36.74
CA LEU A 395 8.96 -30.77 35.33
C LEU A 395 10.36 -30.97 34.76
N THR A 396 11.40 -30.42 35.40
CA THR A 396 12.79 -30.58 34.94
C THR A 396 13.37 -31.94 35.32
N ALA A 397 12.67 -32.71 36.16
CA ALA A 397 13.00 -34.09 36.49
C ALA A 397 12.41 -35.12 35.50
N LEU A 398 11.69 -34.68 34.45
CA LEU A 398 11.38 -35.53 33.30
C LEU A 398 12.59 -35.53 32.35
N ASP A 399 13.36 -36.62 32.36
CA ASP A 399 14.32 -36.94 31.28
C ASP A 399 13.59 -37.47 30.04
#